data_AF-A0A832K8E1-F1
#
_entry.id   AF-A0A832K8E1-F1
#
_cell.length_a   1.000
_cell.length_b   1.000
_cell.length_c   1.000
_cell.angle_alpha   90.00
_cell.angle_beta   90.00
_cell.angle_gamma   90.00
#
_symmetry.space_group_name_H-M   'P 1'
#
loop_
_entity.id
_entity.type
_entity.pdbx_description
1 polymer ?
#
loop_
_entity_poly.entity_id
_entity_poly.type
_entity_poly.pdbx_seq_one_letter_code
_entity_poly.pdbx_strand_id
1 'polypeptide(L)'
;MGEGGRNLPILVLTVVGVVFAASFIEIYALPRIYSGIPIPFQSTEKPIGGILLPATFLHLLLAYGGSLTILLSARRAGFKVDGLLPSTRKGVTEAAALLILLFSGLLLWWFPHALLSLIVAGIYLLFSEAK
;
A
#
# COMPACT_ATOMS: atom_id res chain seq x y z
N MET A 1 2.15 36.99 2.97
CA MET A 1 1.85 35.70 3.63
C MET A 1 1.61 34.67 2.55
N GLY A 2 2.59 33.80 2.30
CA GLY A 2 2.61 32.89 1.15
C GLY A 2 1.51 31.83 1.20
N GLU A 3 1.00 31.45 0.03
CA GLU A 3 -0.05 30.44 -0.15
C GLU A 3 0.24 29.10 0.54
N GLY A 4 1.51 28.77 0.83
CA GLY A 4 1.90 27.55 1.54
C GLY A 4 1.40 27.43 3.00
N GLY A 5 1.07 28.54 3.67
CA GLY A 5 0.60 28.50 5.06
C GLY A 5 -0.86 28.05 5.24
N ARG A 6 -1.69 28.20 4.19
CA ARG A 6 -3.14 27.95 4.29
C ARG A 6 -3.52 26.48 4.08
N ASN A 7 -2.69 25.74 3.37
CA ASN A 7 -2.96 24.35 2.99
C ASN A 7 -2.26 23.33 3.91
N LEU A 8 -1.37 23.80 4.78
CA LEU A 8 -0.71 22.99 5.81
C LEU A 8 -1.69 22.26 6.75
N PRO A 9 -2.77 22.90 7.28
CA PRO A 9 -3.75 22.17 8.11
C PRO A 9 -4.47 21.04 7.35
N ILE A 10 -4.71 21.22 6.04
CA ILE A 10 -5.33 20.18 5.20
C ILE A 10 -4.38 18.99 5.05
N LEU A 11 -3.09 19.24 4.79
CA LEU A 11 -2.10 18.18 4.69
C LEU A 11 -1.94 17.41 6.01
N VAL A 12 -1.90 18.11 7.14
CA VAL A 12 -1.84 17.48 8.47
C VAL A 12 -3.07 16.61 8.70
N LEU A 13 -4.27 17.11 8.37
CA LEU A 13 -5.50 16.35 8.48
C LEU A 13 -5.48 15.10 7.58
N THR A 14 -4.93 15.19 6.37
CA THR A 14 -4.74 14.03 5.49
C THR A 14 -3.81 13.01 6.12
N VAL A 15 -2.66 13.41 6.63
CA VAL A 15 -1.70 12.48 7.26
C VAL A 15 -2.35 11.77 8.45
N VAL A 16 -3.02 12.53 9.33
CA VAL A 16 -3.75 11.96 10.47
C VAL A 16 -4.84 11.00 9.99
N GLY A 17 -5.60 11.38 8.97
CA GLY A 17 -6.66 10.55 8.39
C GLY A 17 -6.13 9.25 7.78
N VAL A 18 -4.99 9.30 7.08
CA VAL A 18 -4.33 8.12 6.49
C VAL A 18 -3.84 7.17 7.58
N VAL A 19 -3.17 7.69 8.61
CA VAL A 19 -2.69 6.89 9.74
C VAL A 19 -3.87 6.25 10.48
N PHE A 20 -4.91 7.02 10.76
CA PHE A 20 -6.12 6.52 11.43
C PHE A 20 -6.81 5.44 10.58
N ALA A 21 -6.95 5.64 9.27
CA ALA A 21 -7.53 4.65 8.38
C ALA A 21 -6.68 3.37 8.32
N ALA A 22 -5.36 3.47 8.26
CA ALA A 22 -4.46 2.32 8.27
C ALA A 22 -4.60 1.52 9.58
N SER A 23 -4.55 2.18 10.73
CA SER A 23 -4.75 1.54 12.03
C SER A 23 -6.14 0.93 12.18
N PHE A 24 -7.18 1.59 11.66
CA PHE A 24 -8.54 1.06 11.69
C PHE A 24 -8.66 -0.22 10.85
N ILE A 25 -8.09 -0.23 9.64
CA ILE A 25 -8.05 -1.42 8.77
C ILE A 25 -7.28 -2.55 9.47
N GLU A 26 -6.16 -2.25 10.09
CA GLU A 26 -5.34 -3.25 10.79
C GLU A 26 -6.06 -3.86 12.01
N ILE A 27 -6.73 -3.04 12.81
CA ILE A 27 -7.40 -3.51 14.03
C ILE A 27 -8.73 -4.21 13.70
N TYR A 28 -9.47 -3.75 12.70
CA TYR A 28 -10.86 -4.18 12.48
C TYR A 28 -11.09 -4.99 11.20
N ALA A 29 -10.33 -4.73 10.13
CA ALA A 29 -10.50 -5.44 8.88
C ALA A 29 -9.68 -6.74 8.89
N LEU A 30 -8.40 -6.67 9.27
CA LEU A 30 -7.49 -7.81 9.31
C LEU A 30 -8.06 -9.03 10.09
N PRO A 31 -8.57 -8.88 11.32
CA PRO A 31 -9.12 -10.01 12.08
C PRO A 31 -10.40 -10.60 11.48
N ARG A 32 -11.20 -9.78 10.78
CA ARG A 32 -12.45 -10.24 10.14
C ARG A 32 -12.19 -10.92 8.80
N ILE A 33 -11.29 -10.33 8.02
CA ILE A 33 -10.91 -10.77 6.68
C ILE A 33 -10.20 -12.12 6.77
N TYR A 34 -9.31 -12.29 7.75
CA TYR A 34 -8.56 -13.52 7.97
C TYR A 34 -9.02 -14.27 9.23
N SER A 35 -10.33 -14.24 9.49
CA SER A 35 -11.05 -14.91 10.58
C SER A 35 -10.22 -16.01 11.28
N GLY A 36 -9.65 -15.67 12.45
CA GLY A 36 -8.89 -16.63 13.28
C GLY A 36 -7.45 -16.22 13.64
N ILE A 37 -6.94 -15.08 13.16
CA ILE A 37 -5.62 -14.60 13.58
C ILE A 37 -5.73 -13.77 14.86
N PRO A 38 -5.17 -14.21 16.00
CA PRO A 38 -5.04 -13.35 17.17
C PRO A 38 -4.02 -12.24 16.86
N ILE A 39 -4.43 -10.99 17.06
CA ILE A 39 -3.52 -9.83 17.13
C ILE A 39 -3.30 -9.52 18.62
N PRO A 40 -2.05 -9.34 19.09
CA PRO A 40 -0.78 -9.41 18.35
C PRO A 40 -0.47 -10.83 17.87
N PHE A 41 0.17 -10.95 16.70
CA PHE A 41 0.52 -12.24 16.11
C PHE A 41 1.30 -13.08 17.11
N GLN A 42 0.69 -14.16 17.59
CA GLN A 42 1.35 -15.07 18.52
C GLN A 42 2.42 -15.88 17.79
N SER A 43 3.60 -16.02 18.41
CA SER A 43 4.60 -16.99 17.98
C SER A 43 3.98 -18.38 18.09
N THR A 44 3.71 -19.03 16.95
CA THR A 44 3.27 -20.43 16.92
C THR A 44 4.31 -21.28 16.21
N GLU A 45 4.57 -22.48 16.72
CA GLU A 45 5.43 -23.50 16.11
C GLU A 45 4.89 -24.05 14.77
N LYS A 46 3.66 -23.69 14.40
CA LYS A 46 3.03 -24.01 13.10
C LYS A 46 3.45 -22.98 12.04
N PRO A 47 3.44 -23.32 10.74
CA PRO A 47 3.92 -22.41 9.69
C PRO A 47 3.15 -21.09 9.74
N ILE A 48 3.80 -20.06 10.29
CA ILE A 48 3.38 -18.66 10.31
C ILE A 48 3.14 -18.15 8.87
N GLY A 49 3.69 -18.85 7.87
CA GLY A 49 3.72 -18.47 6.46
C GLY A 49 2.38 -18.30 5.76
N GLY A 50 1.31 -18.98 6.20
CA GLY A 50 -0.01 -18.83 5.55
C GLY A 50 -0.62 -17.45 5.74
N ILE A 51 -0.51 -16.92 6.96
CA ILE A 51 -1.08 -15.64 7.39
C ILE A 51 -0.11 -14.48 7.15
N LEU A 52 1.18 -14.74 7.35
CA LEU A 52 2.22 -13.72 7.23
C LEU A 52 2.25 -13.10 5.84
N LEU A 53 2.06 -13.89 4.79
CA LEU A 53 2.14 -13.41 3.43
C LEU A 53 1.02 -12.41 3.12
N PRO A 54 -0.28 -12.73 3.30
CA PRO A 54 -1.35 -11.75 3.11
C PRO A 54 -1.25 -10.54 4.04
N ALA A 55 -0.85 -10.73 5.30
CA ALA A 55 -0.62 -9.63 6.22
C ALA A 55 0.49 -8.68 5.73
N THR A 56 1.62 -9.22 5.27
CA THR A 56 2.72 -8.42 4.71
C THR A 56 2.24 -7.61 3.51
N PHE A 57 1.52 -8.25 2.58
CA PHE A 57 0.95 -7.56 1.42
C PHE A 57 -0.02 -6.45 1.78
N LEU A 58 -0.86 -6.64 2.81
CA LEU A 58 -1.73 -5.59 3.31
C LEU A 58 -0.92 -4.40 3.86
N HIS A 59 0.10 -4.65 4.69
CA HIS A 59 0.91 -3.58 5.26
C HIS A 59 1.64 -2.79 4.17
N LEU A 60 2.21 -3.47 3.19
CA LEU A 60 2.83 -2.83 2.04
C LEU A 60 1.83 -2.02 1.21
N LEU A 61 0.61 -2.53 1.01
CA LEU A 61 -0.46 -1.81 0.32
C LEU A 61 -0.90 -0.56 1.08
N LEU A 62 -1.05 -0.64 2.41
CA LEU A 62 -1.39 0.51 3.25
C LEU A 62 -0.27 1.56 3.26
N ALA A 63 0.99 1.12 3.36
CA ALA A 63 2.14 2.02 3.33
C ALA A 63 2.27 2.72 1.96
N TYR A 64 2.15 1.96 0.86
CA TYR A 64 2.25 2.50 -0.48
C TYR A 64 1.05 3.39 -0.84
N GLY A 65 -0.18 2.94 -0.58
CA GLY A 65 -1.40 3.73 -0.81
C GLY A 65 -1.47 4.97 0.07
N GLY A 66 -1.03 4.86 1.32
CA GLY A 66 -0.93 5.99 2.26
C GLY A 66 0.08 7.03 1.79
N SER A 67 1.28 6.61 1.37
CA SER A 67 2.29 7.52 0.85
C SER A 67 1.83 8.22 -0.44
N LEU A 68 1.19 7.52 -1.38
CA LEU A 68 0.56 8.14 -2.55
C LEU A 68 -0.50 9.17 -2.17
N THR A 69 -1.38 8.85 -1.22
CA THR A 69 -2.44 9.76 -0.76
C THR A 69 -1.86 11.04 -0.15
N ILE A 70 -0.82 10.91 0.66
CA ILE A 70 -0.11 12.05 1.26
C ILE A 70 0.58 12.87 0.18
N LEU A 71 1.31 12.24 -0.75
CA LEU A 71 2.02 12.93 -1.84
C LEU A 71 1.06 13.66 -2.79
N LEU A 72 -0.07 13.04 -3.15
CA LEU A 72 -1.10 13.67 -3.98
C LEU A 72 -1.74 14.86 -3.26
N SER A 73 -1.95 14.76 -1.95
CA SER A 73 -2.51 15.85 -1.14
C SER A 73 -1.49 16.98 -0.96
N ALA A 74 -0.20 16.65 -0.77
CA ALA A 74 0.89 17.62 -0.74
C ALA A 74 1.00 18.38 -2.07
N ARG A 75 0.89 17.68 -3.21
CA ARG A 75 0.85 18.32 -4.54
C ARG A 75 -0.30 19.31 -4.65
N ARG A 76 -1.50 18.92 -4.22
CA ARG A 76 -2.69 19.79 -4.22
C ARG A 76 -2.54 20.99 -3.28
N ALA A 77 -1.81 20.83 -2.19
CA ALA A 77 -1.50 21.89 -1.24
C ALA A 77 -0.42 22.87 -1.74
N GLY A 78 0.19 22.63 -2.91
CA GLY A 78 1.20 23.49 -3.52
C GLY A 78 2.65 23.12 -3.16
N PHE A 79 2.88 21.97 -2.53
CA PHE A 79 4.22 21.47 -2.29
C PHE A 79 4.82 20.91 -3.58
N LYS A 80 6.12 21.19 -3.78
CA LYS A 80 6.91 20.58 -4.86
C LYS A 80 7.24 19.13 -4.49
N VAL A 81 6.47 18.20 -5.02
CA VAL A 81 6.68 16.74 -4.90
C VAL A 81 7.14 16.14 -6.24
N ASP A 82 7.80 16.95 -7.05
CA ASP A 82 8.31 16.56 -8.35
C ASP A 82 9.35 15.45 -8.19
N GLY A 83 9.21 14.37 -8.96
CA GLY A 83 10.07 13.18 -8.89
C GLY A 83 9.64 12.11 -7.88
N LEU A 84 8.72 12.41 -6.95
CA LEU A 84 8.18 11.43 -5.99
C LEU A 84 6.90 10.74 -6.48
N LEU A 85 6.16 11.41 -7.37
CA LEU A 85 4.97 10.85 -8.00
C LEU A 85 5.30 10.35 -9.41
N PRO A 86 4.72 9.23 -9.84
CA PRO A 86 4.87 8.76 -11.22
C PRO A 86 4.23 9.77 -12.18
N SER A 87 5.08 10.53 -12.87
CA SER A 87 4.67 11.56 -13.84
C SER A 87 4.83 11.10 -15.29
N THR A 88 5.66 10.08 -15.53
CA THR A 88 5.89 9.50 -16.85
C THR A 88 4.95 8.33 -17.10
N ARG A 89 4.68 8.01 -18.38
CA ARG A 89 3.90 6.81 -18.72
C ARG A 89 4.52 5.54 -18.12
N LYS A 90 5.86 5.41 -18.18
CA LYS A 90 6.61 4.29 -17.56
C LYS A 90 6.36 4.23 -16.04
N GLY A 91 6.51 5.36 -15.33
CA GLY A 91 6.28 5.39 -13.89
C GLY A 91 4.83 5.08 -13.51
N VAL A 92 3.85 5.51 -14.31
CA VAL A 92 2.43 5.18 -14.06
C VAL A 92 2.19 3.69 -14.25
N THR A 93 2.76 3.07 -15.29
CA THR A 93 2.65 1.62 -15.50
C THR A 93 3.34 0.81 -14.41
N GLU A 94 4.48 1.27 -13.90
CA GLU A 94 5.20 0.64 -12.79
C GLU A 94 4.42 0.76 -11.47
N ALA A 95 3.88 1.94 -11.18
CA ALA A 95 3.01 2.14 -10.03
C ALA A 95 1.75 1.25 -10.09
N ALA A 96 1.14 1.13 -11.27
CA ALA A 96 0.00 0.25 -11.50
C ALA A 96 0.40 -1.23 -11.32
N ALA A 97 1.54 -1.66 -11.86
CA ALA A 97 2.03 -3.02 -11.68
C ALA A 97 2.36 -3.33 -10.21
N LEU A 98 2.92 -2.38 -9.46
CA LEU A 98 3.13 -2.51 -8.02
C LEU A 98 1.81 -2.64 -7.26
N LEU A 99 0.80 -1.85 -7.60
CA LEU A 99 -0.54 -2.02 -7.00
C LEU A 99 -1.15 -3.38 -7.32
N ILE A 100 -1.02 -3.87 -8.55
CA ILE A 100 -1.47 -5.21 -8.95
C ILE A 100 -0.72 -6.27 -8.14
N LEU A 101 0.61 -6.16 -8.01
CA LEU A 101 1.42 -7.08 -7.22
C LEU A 101 0.92 -7.13 -5.77
N LEU A 102 0.76 -5.96 -5.14
CA LEU A 102 0.38 -5.85 -3.74
C LEU A 102 -1.03 -6.38 -3.49
N PHE A 103 -1.97 -6.03 -4.35
CA PHE A 103 -3.35 -6.49 -4.24
C PHE A 103 -3.47 -8.00 -4.52
N SER A 104 -2.73 -8.52 -5.50
CA SER A 104 -2.71 -9.95 -5.81
C SER A 104 -2.17 -10.78 -4.65
N GLY A 105 -1.13 -10.29 -3.96
CA GLY A 105 -0.59 -10.95 -2.78
C GLY A 105 -1.55 -10.98 -1.59
N LEU A 106 -2.43 -9.98 -1.45
CA LEU A 106 -3.54 -10.01 -0.50
C LEU A 106 -4.59 -11.07 -0.89
N LEU A 107 -4.95 -11.10 -2.17
CA LEU A 107 -6.00 -11.97 -2.72
C LEU A 107 -5.63 -13.46 -2.72
N LEU A 108 -4.35 -13.79 -2.68
CA LEU A 108 -3.86 -15.18 -2.67
C LEU A 108 -4.52 -16.06 -1.60
N TRP A 109 -4.95 -15.47 -0.50
CA TRP A 109 -5.63 -16.19 0.57
C TRP A 109 -6.99 -16.77 0.17
N TRP A 110 -7.78 -16.04 -0.63
CA TRP A 110 -9.09 -16.51 -1.10
C TRP A 110 -9.03 -17.11 -2.49
N PHE A 111 -8.15 -16.59 -3.35
CA PHE A 111 -8.09 -16.94 -4.76
C PHE A 111 -6.66 -17.33 -5.13
N PRO A 112 -6.33 -18.63 -5.11
CA PRO A 112 -5.00 -19.12 -5.51
C PRO A 112 -4.59 -18.67 -6.93
N HIS A 113 -5.55 -18.44 -7.82
CA HIS A 113 -5.33 -17.92 -9.17
C HIS A 113 -4.71 -16.51 -9.20
N ALA A 114 -4.81 -15.73 -8.11
CA ALA A 114 -4.12 -14.44 -7.96
C ALA A 114 -2.59 -14.59 -8.01
N LEU A 115 -2.06 -15.82 -7.84
CA LEU A 115 -0.65 -16.14 -8.03
C LEU A 115 -0.16 -15.76 -9.43
N LEU A 116 -0.99 -15.96 -10.46
CA LEU A 116 -0.63 -15.59 -11.83
C LEU A 116 -0.46 -14.08 -11.96
N SER A 117 -1.39 -13.30 -11.44
CA SER A 117 -1.30 -11.84 -11.43
C SER A 117 -0.08 -11.35 -10.64
N LEU A 118 0.23 -11.98 -9.50
CA LEU A 118 1.41 -11.69 -8.69
C LEU A 118 2.71 -11.98 -9.45
N ILE A 119 2.81 -13.14 -10.10
CA ILE A 119 3.99 -13.52 -10.89
C ILE A 119 4.17 -12.58 -12.08
N VAL A 120 3.11 -12.32 -12.85
CA VAL A 120 3.18 -11.44 -14.03
C VAL A 120 3.59 -10.03 -13.64
N ALA A 121 2.97 -9.46 -12.60
CA ALA A 121 3.33 -8.13 -12.11
C ALA A 121 4.76 -8.09 -11.55
N GLY A 122 5.18 -9.12 -10.82
CA GLY A 122 6.52 -9.22 -10.26
C GLY A 122 7.60 -9.31 -11.34
N ILE A 123 7.38 -10.16 -12.35
CA ILE A 123 8.27 -10.29 -13.51
C ILE A 123 8.36 -8.96 -14.26
N TYR A 124 7.22 -8.30 -14.51
CA TYR A 124 7.21 -7.00 -15.17
C TYR A 124 8.06 -5.96 -14.42
N LEU A 125 7.89 -5.84 -13.10
CA LEU A 125 8.63 -4.90 -12.27
C LEU A 125 10.14 -5.22 -12.24
N LEU A 126 10.52 -6.50 -12.17
CA LEU A 126 11.92 -6.91 -12.23
C LEU A 126 12.57 -6.49 -13.56
N PHE A 127 11.87 -6.68 -14.68
CA PHE A 127 12.39 -6.28 -15.99
C PHE A 127 12.34 -4.77 -16.25
N SER A 128 11.41 -4.05 -15.62
CA SER A 128 11.32 -2.59 -15.76
C SER A 128 12.43 -1.87 -15.01
N GLU A 129 12.86 -2.43 -13.87
CA GLU A 129 13.98 -1.95 -13.05
C GLU A 129 15.35 -2.34 -13.64
N ALA A 130 15.47 -3.52 -14.27
CA ALA A 130 16.71 -3.97 -14.90
C ALA A 130 17.11 -3.20 -16.19
N LYS A 131 16.37 -2.15 -16.55
CA LYS A 131 16.54 -1.31 -17.75
C LYS A 131 16.71 0.16 -17.40
#